data_AF-W2E0E6-F1
#
_entry.id   AF-W2E0E6-F1
#
_cell.length_a   1.000
_cell.length_b   1.000
_cell.length_c   1.000
_cell.angle_alpha   90.00
_cell.angle_beta   90.00
_cell.angle_gamma   90.00
#
_symmetry.space_group_name_H-M   'P 1'
#
loop_
_entity.id
_entity.type
_entity.pdbx_description
1 polymer ?
#
loop_
_entity_poly.entity_id
_entity_poly.type
_entity_poly.pdbx_seq_one_letter_code
_entity_poly.pdbx_strand_id
1 'polypeptide(L)' 'MASINVRIDDDLKARAYHELEKLGVTPSELMRQALQYVAERGQLPFKPVLMTEDDEALLATVRERLAAPQRVKVSLDDL' A
#
# COMPACT_ATOMS: atom_id res chain seq x y z
N MET A 1 29.75 -0.92 -0.59
CA MET A 1 28.44 -0.63 -1.20
C MET A 1 27.84 -1.95 -1.67
N ALA A 2 26.57 -2.20 -1.38
CA ALA A 2 25.85 -3.34 -1.93
C ALA A 2 25.22 -2.96 -3.28
N SER A 3 25.10 -3.92 -4.19
CA SER A 3 24.39 -3.75 -5.47
C SER A 3 23.09 -4.55 -5.46
N ILE A 4 22.07 -4.02 -6.13
CA ILE A 4 20.76 -4.66 -6.29
C ILE A 4 20.50 -4.75 -7.79
N ASN A 5 20.14 -5.95 -8.26
CA ASN A 5 19.73 -6.16 -9.64
C ASN A 5 18.25 -6.55 -9.66
N VAL A 6 17.44 -5.78 -10.37
CA VAL A 6 15.98 -5.95 -10.43
C VAL A 6 15.58 -6.26 -11.86
N ARG A 7 14.83 -7.34 -12.06
CA ARG A 7 14.20 -7.65 -13.34
C ARG A 7 12.86 -6.95 -13.42
N ILE A 8 12.68 -6.15 -14.47
CA ILE A 8 11.42 -5.48 -14.80
C ILE A 8 11.18 -5.62 -16.30
N ASP A 9 9.92 -5.46 -16.68
CA ASP A 9 9.55 -5.38 -18.09
C ASP A 9 10.17 -4.16 -18.77
N ASP A 10 10.56 -4.30 -20.04
CA ASP A 10 11.27 -3.27 -20.80
C ASP A 10 10.39 -2.04 -21.08
N ASP A 11 9.09 -2.22 -21.34
CA ASP A 11 8.16 -1.11 -21.53
C ASP A 11 7.94 -0.35 -20.21
N LEU A 12 7.78 -1.09 -19.12
CA LEU A 12 7.67 -0.49 -17.78
C LEU A 12 8.92 0.33 -17.44
N LYS A 13 10.12 -0.20 -17.74
CA LYS A 13 11.39 0.50 -17.54
C LYS A 13 11.42 1.82 -18.33
N ALA A 14 11.08 1.79 -19.61
CA ALA A 14 11.11 2.97 -20.47
C ALA A 14 10.17 4.07 -19.96
N ARG A 15 8.91 3.71 -19.65
CA ARG A 15 7.91 4.65 -19.13
C ARG A 15 8.30 5.22 -17.77
N ALA A 16 8.75 4.37 -16.85
CA ALA A 16 9.15 4.81 -15.52
C ALA A 16 10.36 5.75 -15.57
N TYR A 17 11.34 5.47 -16.42
CA TYR A 17 12.54 6.31 -16.54
C TYR A 17 12.19 7.69 -17.10
N HIS A 18 11.30 7.74 -18.09
CA HIS A 18 10.83 9.00 -18.66
C HIS A 18 10.10 9.88 -17.63
N GLU A 19 9.23 9.31 -16.80
CA GLU A 19 8.54 10.05 -15.74
C GLU A 19 9.51 10.47 -14.62
N LEU A 20 10.47 9.62 -14.27
CA LEU A 20 11.50 9.93 -13.28
C LEU A 20 12.40 11.10 -13.73
N GLU A 21 12.74 11.16 -15.02
CA GLU A 21 13.47 12.29 -15.61
C GLU A 21 12.68 13.61 -15.48
N LYS A 22 11.37 13.60 -15.73
CA LYS A 22 10.51 14.79 -15.55
C LYS A 22 10.49 15.26 -14.09
N LEU A 23 10.54 14.34 -13.15
CA LEU A 23 10.59 14.62 -11.72
C LEU A 23 12.00 14.99 -11.23
N GLY A 24 13.03 14.86 -12.07
CA GLY A 24 14.43 15.12 -11.70
C GLY A 24 15.01 14.10 -10.73
N VAL A 25 14.42 12.90 -10.64
CA VAL A 25 14.82 11.85 -9.70
C VAL A 25 15.47 10.71 -10.47
N THR A 26 16.61 10.19 -9.99
CA THR A 26 17.23 9.01 -10.62
C THR A 26 16.57 7.72 -10.11
N PRO A 27 16.52 6.65 -10.92
CA PRO A 27 16.00 5.35 -10.46
C PRO A 27 16.72 4.82 -9.20
N SER A 28 18.03 5.03 -9.11
CA SER A 28 18.83 4.66 -7.93
C SER A 28 18.41 5.41 -6.68
N GLU A 29 18.06 6.70 -6.83
CA GLU A 29 17.59 7.53 -5.73
C GLU A 29 16.19 7.08 -5.26
N LEU A 30 15.27 6.84 -6.20
CA LEU A 30 13.96 6.27 -5.90
C LEU A 30 14.09 4.96 -5.09
N MET A 31 14.91 4.03 -5.58
CA MET A 31 15.11 2.74 -4.92
C MET A 31 15.74 2.89 -3.52
N ARG A 32 16.69 3.81 -3.35
CA ARG A 32 17.30 4.10 -2.04
C ARG A 32 16.26 4.62 -1.05
N GLN A 33 15.45 5.59 -1.46
CA GLN A 33 14.42 6.19 -0.62
C GLN A 33 13.34 5.18 -0.24
N ALA A 34 12.92 4.33 -1.18
CA ALA A 34 11.95 3.27 -0.91
C ALA A 34 12.48 2.27 0.12
N LEU A 35 13.73 1.81 -0.02
CA LEU A 35 14.36 0.90 0.93
C LEU A 35 14.56 1.53 2.30
N GLN A 36 14.94 2.82 2.34
CA GLN A 36 15.08 3.56 3.59
C GLN A 36 13.73 3.70 4.30
N TYR A 37 12.66 4.02 3.58
CA TYR A 37 11.31 4.09 4.14
C TYR A 37 10.89 2.77 4.79
N VAL A 38 11.14 1.64 4.11
CA VAL A 38 10.86 0.31 4.66
C VAL A 38 11.71 0.02 5.90
N ALA A 39 13.00 0.38 5.87
CA ALA A 39 13.90 0.16 7.00
C ALA A 39 13.52 1.01 8.23
N GLU A 40 13.06 2.25 8.04
CA GLU A 40 12.73 3.16 9.14
C GLU A 40 11.31 2.96 9.68
N ARG A 41 10.34 2.66 8.82
CA ARG A 41 8.92 2.62 9.19
C ARG A 41 8.33 1.21 9.23
N GLY A 42 9.04 0.20 8.74
CA GLY A 42 8.57 -1.19 8.73
C GLY A 42 7.36 -1.45 7.82
N GLN A 43 7.06 -0.54 6.90
CA GLN A 43 5.91 -0.62 5.99
C GLN A 43 6.29 -0.14 4.60
N LEU A 44 5.55 -0.58 3.58
CA LEU A 44 5.78 -0.15 2.21
C LEU A 44 5.36 1.32 2.00
N PRO A 45 6.11 2.11 1.22
CA PRO A 45 5.75 3.50 0.92
C PRO A 45 4.51 3.62 0.03
N PHE A 46 4.08 2.52 -0.57
CA PHE A 46 2.85 2.39 -1.33
C PHE A 46 2.01 1.30 -0.66
N LYS A 47 0.72 1.58 -0.45
CA LYS A 47 -0.23 0.54 -0.05
C LYS A 47 -0.28 -0.48 -1.20
N PRO A 48 0.03 -1.78 -0.98
CA PRO A 48 -0.34 -2.80 -1.96
C PRO A 48 -1.85 -2.70 -2.07
N VAL A 49 -2.36 -2.39 -3.26
CA VAL A 49 -3.79 -2.19 -3.54
C VAL A 49 -4.52 -3.51 -3.24
N LEU A 50 -4.89 -3.68 -1.98
CA LEU A 50 -5.79 -4.71 -1.45
C LEU A 50 -6.74 -4.14 -0.39
N MET A 51 -6.51 -2.91 0.07
CA MET A 51 -7.49 -2.15 0.86
C MET A 51 -7.81 -0.87 0.10
N THR A 52 -9.00 -0.86 -0.47
CA THR A 52 -9.62 0.35 -1.02
C THR A 52 -9.93 1.33 0.12
N GLU A 53 -10.16 2.60 -0.20
CA GLU A 53 -10.66 3.58 0.79
C GLU A 53 -11.96 3.08 1.45
N ASP A 54 -12.76 2.32 0.70
CA ASP A 54 -13.99 1.68 1.18
C ASP A 54 -13.70 0.64 2.27
N ASP A 55 -12.62 -0.15 2.12
CA ASP A 55 -12.23 -1.14 3.14
C ASP A 55 -11.74 -0.48 4.43
N GLU A 56 -11.08 0.68 4.31
CA GLU A 56 -10.63 1.47 5.46
C GLU A 56 -11.82 2.09 6.22
N ALA A 57 -12.82 2.61 5.48
CA ALA A 57 -14.06 3.10 6.04
C ALA A 57 -14.88 1.98 6.71
N LEU A 58 -14.90 0.78 6.12
CA LEU A 58 -15.58 -0.38 6.69
C LEU A 58 -14.91 -0.83 8.00
N LEU A 59 -13.57 -0.90 8.04
CA LEU A 59 -12.84 -1.23 9.27
C LEU A 59 -13.04 -0.21 10.38
N ALA A 60 -13.10 1.09 10.06
CA ALA A 60 -13.40 2.14 11.03
C ALA A 60 -14.78 1.92 11.66
N THR A 61 -15.78 1.63 10.82
CA THR A 61 -17.16 1.34 11.25
C THR A 61 -17.22 0.10 12.14
N VAL A 62 -16.50 -0.97 11.78
CA VAL A 62 -16.44 -2.20 12.58
C VAL A 62 -15.80 -1.94 13.94
N ARG A 63 -14.70 -1.19 14.01
CA ARG A 63 -14.02 -0.84 15.27
C ARG A 63 -14.93 -0.04 16.20
N GLU A 64 -15.65 0.94 15.67
CA GLU A 64 -16.62 1.74 16.45
C GLU A 64 -17.73 0.86 17.02
N ARG A 65 -18.33 -0.01 16.20
CA ARG A 65 -19.42 -0.90 16.63
C ARG A 65 -18.96 -1.98 17.62
N LEU A 66 -17.71 -2.44 17.52
CA LEU A 66 -17.15 -3.40 18.47
C LEU A 66 -16.82 -2.77 19.83
N ALA A 67 -16.59 -1.45 19.90
CA ALA A 67 -16.37 -0.75 21.16
C ALA A 67 -17.63 -0.72 22.05
N ALA A 68 -18.82 -0.69 21.43
CA ALA A 68 -20.12 -0.75 22.10
C ALA A 68 -21.07 -1.72 21.38
N PRO A 69 -20.86 -3.05 21.54
CA PRO A 69 -21.53 -4.04 20.71
C PRO A 69 -23.00 -4.19 21.09
N GLN A 70 -23.89 -3.88 20.15
CA GLN A 70 -25.33 -4.15 20.27
C GLN A 70 -25.65 -5.48 19.58
N ARG A 71 -25.50 -6.58 20.31
CA ARG A 71 -25.76 -7.92 19.78
C ARG A 71 -27.25 -8.25 19.88
N VAL A 72 -27.87 -8.53 18.74
CA VAL A 72 -29.24 -9.06 18.66
C VAL A 72 -29.15 -10.51 18.19
N LYS A 73 -29.75 -11.42 18.95
CA LYS A 73 -29.85 -12.83 18.54
C LYS A 73 -30.99 -12.95 17.54
N VAL A 74 -30.69 -13.35 16.32
CA VAL A 74 -31.65 -13.57 15.23
C VAL A 74 -31.58 -15.03 14.77
N SER A 75 -32.71 -15.60 14.37
CA SER A 75 -32.73 -16.87 13.64
C SER A 75 -32.74 -16.62 12.14
N LEU A 76 -32.45 -17.64 11.33
CA LEU A 76 -32.50 -17.51 9.86
C LEU A 76 -33.91 -17.22 9.34
N ASP A 77 -34.94 -17.59 10.09
CA ASP A 77 -36.34 -17.31 9.76
C ASP A 77 -36.74 -15.86 10.06
N ASP A 78 -35.91 -15.11 10.80
CA ASP A 78 -36.12 -13.70 11.18
C ASP A 78 -35.31 -12.71 10.31
N LEU A 79 -34.56 -13.19 9.31
CA LEU A 79 -33.67 -12.41 8.45
C LEU A 79 -34.33 -11.92 7.15
#